data_AF-A0A2P9CHZ7-F1
#
_entry.id   AF-A0A2P9CHZ7-F1
#
_cell.length_a   1.000
_cell.length_b   1.000
_cell.length_c   1.000
_cell.angle_alpha   90.00
_cell.angle_beta   90.00
_cell.angle_gamma   90.00
#
_symmetry.space_group_name_H-M   'P 1'
#
loop_
_entity.id
_entity.type
_entity.pdbx_description
1 polymer ?
#
loop_
_entity_poly.entity_id
_entity_poly.type
_entity_poly.pdbx_seq_one_letter_code
_entity_poly.pdbx_strand_id
1 'polypeptide(L)'
;MIKKKNNNITISSQCININYNDLSKQLTLEDIHNVSDNLKELPSYEHIHNMLNHVLDISKKGFNDMIKELALYIEDYLHKY
;
A
#
# COMPACT_ATOMS: atom_id res chain seq x y z
N MET A 1 -1.69 9.73 38.35
CA MET A 1 -1.53 10.98 37.56
C MET A 1 -0.76 10.65 36.29
N ILE A 2 -1.46 10.28 35.21
CA ILE A 2 -0.82 9.93 33.93
C ILE A 2 -0.83 11.18 33.05
N LYS A 3 0.36 11.67 32.66
CA LYS A 3 0.54 12.85 31.82
C LYS A 3 -0.06 12.60 30.44
N LYS A 4 -1.15 13.30 30.14
CA LYS A 4 -1.78 13.38 28.81
C LYS A 4 -0.82 14.19 27.91
N LYS A 5 -0.16 13.52 26.96
CA LYS A 5 0.66 14.20 25.95
C LYS A 5 -0.27 14.66 24.84
N ASN A 6 -0.68 15.93 24.92
CA ASN A 6 -1.39 16.64 23.86
C ASN A 6 -0.45 16.85 22.68
N ASN A 7 -0.55 16.00 21.67
CA ASN A 7 -0.01 16.30 20.35
C ASN A 7 -1.20 16.70 19.48
N ASN A 8 -1.54 17.99 19.54
CA ASN A 8 -2.38 18.64 18.53
C ASN A 8 -1.63 18.60 17.19
N ILE A 9 -1.72 17.48 16.47
CA ILE A 9 -1.48 17.47 15.04
C ILE A 9 -2.85 17.73 14.43
N THR A 10 -3.03 18.92 13.86
CA THR A 10 -4.12 19.22 12.95
C THR A 10 -3.94 18.28 11.75
N ILE A 11 -4.48 17.06 11.83
CA ILE A 11 -4.67 16.20 10.67
C ILE A 11 -5.79 16.87 9.88
N SER A 12 -5.40 17.82 9.05
CA SER A 12 -6.29 18.57 8.18
C SER A 12 -6.96 17.59 7.22
N SER A 13 -8.18 17.17 7.56
CA SER A 13 -9.35 17.13 6.68
C SER A 13 -9.22 16.48 5.29
N GLN A 14 -8.24 15.61 5.06
CA GLN A 14 -8.16 14.76 3.87
C GLN A 14 -8.17 13.30 4.32
N CYS A 15 -9.22 12.92 5.03
CA CYS A 15 -9.71 11.54 4.93
C CYS A 15 -10.12 11.36 3.47
N ILE A 16 -9.18 10.96 2.61
CA ILE A 16 -9.50 10.66 1.21
C ILE A 16 -10.55 9.55 1.30
N ASN A 17 -11.73 9.81 0.75
CA ASN A 17 -12.84 8.87 0.71
C ASN A 17 -12.54 7.78 -0.33
N ILE A 18 -11.43 7.06 -0.14
CA ILE A 18 -10.98 5.98 -1.02
C ILE A 18 -11.91 4.81 -0.76
N ASN A 19 -12.67 4.41 -1.78
CA ASN A 19 -13.46 3.19 -1.71
C ASN A 19 -12.54 1.98 -1.88
N TYR A 20 -11.89 1.54 -0.81
CA TYR A 20 -11.04 0.35 -0.79
C TYR A 20 -11.82 -0.97 -0.88
N ASN A 21 -13.16 -0.94 -0.88
CA ASN A 21 -13.99 -2.11 -1.18
C ASN A 21 -14.15 -2.32 -2.71
N ASP A 22 -13.74 -1.34 -3.52
CA ASP A 22 -13.70 -1.46 -4.97
C ASP A 22 -12.42 -2.20 -5.42
N LEU A 23 -12.48 -3.53 -5.35
CA LEU A 23 -11.37 -4.41 -5.78
C LEU A 23 -11.09 -4.32 -7.29
N SER A 24 -11.96 -3.65 -8.08
CA SER A 24 -11.70 -3.43 -9.52
C SER A 24 -10.60 -2.39 -9.76
N LYS A 25 -10.26 -1.58 -8.75
CA LYS A 25 -9.18 -0.59 -8.81
C LYS A 25 -8.05 -0.99 -7.90
N GLN A 26 -6.83 -1.00 -8.42
CA GLN A 26 -5.66 -1.24 -7.60
C GLN A 26 -5.31 0.03 -6.80
N LEU A 27 -5.31 -0.08 -5.48
CA LEU A 27 -4.78 0.98 -4.62
C LEU A 27 -3.26 1.08 -4.78
N THR A 28 -2.74 2.30 -4.65
CA THR A 28 -1.29 2.52 -4.58
C THR A 28 -0.78 2.25 -3.15
N LEU A 29 0.54 2.14 -2.99
CA LEU A 29 1.15 2.00 -1.67
C LEU A 29 0.81 3.20 -0.77
N GLU A 30 0.79 4.40 -1.33
CA GLU A 30 0.46 5.64 -0.62
C GLU A 30 -1.01 5.66 -0.18
N ASP A 31 -1.92 5.16 -1.02
CA ASP A 31 -3.34 4.99 -0.65
C ASP A 31 -3.50 4.05 0.55
N ILE A 32 -2.76 2.93 0.57
CA ILE A 32 -2.83 1.96 1.68
C ILE A 32 -2.29 2.57 2.98
N HIS A 33 -1.17 3.31 2.92
CA HIS A 33 -0.64 4.01 4.08
C HIS A 33 -1.64 5.04 4.63
N ASN A 34 -2.23 5.84 3.74
CA ASN A 34 -3.19 6.85 4.15
C ASN A 34 -4.47 6.23 4.74
N VAL A 35 -4.97 5.12 4.20
CA VAL A 35 -6.11 4.40 4.80
C VAL A 35 -5.72 3.86 6.18
N SER A 36 -4.57 3.19 6.30
CA SER A 36 -4.10 2.60 7.57
C SER A 36 -3.96 3.65 8.68
N ASP A 37 -3.37 4.79 8.37
CA ASP A 37 -3.12 5.86 9.35
C ASP A 37 -4.41 6.55 9.84
N ASN A 38 -5.50 6.45 9.06
CA ASN A 38 -6.80 7.03 9.38
C ASN A 38 -7.80 6.05 10.00
N LEU A 39 -7.42 4.79 10.22
CA LEU A 39 -8.25 3.80 10.93
C LEU A 39 -8.40 4.18 12.40
N LYS A 40 -9.50 4.87 12.75
CA LYS A 40 -9.81 5.25 14.14
C LYS A 40 -10.29 4.08 15.01
N GLU A 41 -10.85 3.04 14.39
CA GLU A 41 -11.33 1.82 15.04
C GLU A 41 -10.84 0.59 14.27
N LEU A 42 -10.85 -0.58 14.91
CA LEU A 42 -10.48 -1.83 14.26
C LEU A 42 -11.43 -2.08 13.08
N PRO A 43 -10.93 -2.13 11.83
CA PRO A 43 -11.76 -2.39 10.67
C PRO A 43 -12.36 -3.80 10.74
N SER A 44 -13.49 -4.00 10.06
CA SER A 44 -14.09 -5.33 9.93
C SER A 44 -13.14 -6.30 9.24
N TYR A 45 -13.35 -7.60 9.45
CA TYR A 45 -12.56 -8.65 8.79
C TYR A 45 -12.53 -8.48 7.26
N GLU A 46 -13.66 -8.11 6.67
CA GLU A 46 -13.79 -7.88 5.22
C GLU A 46 -12.91 -6.72 4.74
N HIS A 47 -12.83 -5.64 5.51
CA HIS A 47 -11.99 -4.49 5.18
C HIS A 47 -10.49 -4.84 5.29
N ILE A 48 -10.10 -5.62 6.30
CA ILE A 48 -8.72 -6.13 6.43
C ILE A 48 -8.38 -7.02 5.24
N HIS A 49 -9.29 -7.93 4.88
CA HIS A 49 -9.10 -8.85 3.75
C HIS A 49 -8.93 -8.09 2.43
N ASN A 50 -9.75 -7.07 2.17
CA ASN A 50 -9.64 -6.24 0.97
C ASN A 50 -8.32 -5.46 0.93
N MET A 51 -7.88 -4.90 2.06
CA MET A 51 -6.60 -4.19 2.15
C MET A 51 -5.41 -5.13 1.87
N LEU A 52 -5.45 -6.35 2.43
CA LEU A 52 -4.41 -7.36 2.19
C LEU A 52 -4.35 -7.82 0.73
N ASN A 53 -5.49 -7.90 0.03
CA ASN A 53 -5.50 -8.20 -1.40
C ASN A 53 -4.80 -7.11 -2.23
N HIS A 54 -5.02 -5.84 -1.92
CA HIS A 54 -4.29 -4.75 -2.58
C HIS A 54 -2.78 -4.81 -2.32
N VAL A 55 -2.37 -5.05 -1.06
CA VAL A 55 -0.93 -5.23 -0.71
C VAL A 55 -0.32 -6.40 -1.49
N LEU A 56 -1.05 -7.51 -1.58
CA LEU A 56 -0.61 -8.69 -2.32
C LEU A 56 -0.42 -8.38 -3.81
N ASP A 57 -1.35 -7.67 -4.43
CA ASP A 57 -1.27 -7.33 -5.86
C ASP A 57 -0.15 -6.32 -6.16
N ILE A 58 0.09 -5.35 -5.28
CA ILE A 58 1.25 -4.45 -5.39
C ILE A 58 2.54 -5.29 -5.32
N SER A 59 2.62 -6.22 -4.36
CA SER A 59 3.80 -7.06 -4.16
C SER A 59 4.08 -7.96 -5.37
N LYS A 60 3.05 -8.57 -5.96
CA LYS A 60 3.17 -9.36 -7.21
C LYS A 60 3.70 -8.51 -8.36
N LYS A 61 3.20 -7.28 -8.51
CA LYS A 61 3.65 -6.37 -9.57
C LYS A 61 5.14 -6.04 -9.38
N GLY A 62 5.54 -5.62 -8.17
CA GLY A 62 6.94 -5.33 -7.87
C GLY A 62 7.87 -6.53 -8.11
N PHE A 63 7.44 -7.74 -7.75
CA PHE A 63 8.20 -8.96 -8.01
C PHE A 63 8.36 -9.25 -9.52
N ASN A 64 7.28 -9.09 -10.30
CA ASN A 64 7.34 -9.26 -11.76
C ASN A 64 8.26 -8.23 -12.42
N ASP A 65 8.28 -6.99 -11.93
CA ASP A 65 9.15 -5.94 -12.45
C ASP A 65 10.63 -6.27 -12.15
N MET A 66 10.95 -6.77 -10.95
CA MET A 66 12.30 -7.26 -10.61
C MET A 66 12.76 -8.40 -11.52
N ILE A 67 11.87 -9.37 -11.83
CA ILE A 67 12.21 -10.46 -12.76
C ILE A 67 12.52 -9.91 -14.16
N LYS A 68 11.75 -8.94 -14.65
CA LYS A 68 12.00 -8.34 -15.97
C LYS A 68 13.33 -7.60 -16.01
N GLU A 69 13.65 -6.82 -14.98
CA GLU A 69 14.95 -6.13 -14.89
C GLU A 69 16.11 -7.13 -14.87
N LEU A 70 15.98 -8.22 -14.12
CA LEU A 70 16.98 -9.27 -14.10
C LEU A 70 17.14 -9.96 -15.47
N ALA A 71 16.03 -10.24 -16.16
CA ALA A 71 16.06 -10.83 -17.49
C ALA A 71 16.78 -9.93 -18.50
N LEU A 72 16.49 -8.62 -18.49
CA LEU A 72 17.17 -7.63 -19.34
C LEU A 72 18.67 -7.59 -19.03
N TYR A 73 19.05 -7.57 -17.75
CA TYR A 73 20.46 -7.59 -17.35
C TYR A 73 21.20 -8.83 -17.86
N ILE A 74 20.57 -10.01 -17.78
CA ILE A 74 21.14 -11.26 -18.30
C ILE A 74 21.26 -11.20 -19.83
N GLU A 75 20.25 -10.70 -20.53
CA GLU A 75 20.27 -10.55 -21.97
C GLU A 75 21.39 -9.61 -22.43
N ASP A 76 21.57 -8.47 -21.78
CA ASP A 76 22.66 -7.53 -22.05
C ASP A 76 24.03 -8.18 -21.80
N TYR A 77 24.16 -8.96 -20.73
CA TYR A 77 25.40 -9.68 -20.42
C TYR A 77 25.75 -10.69 -21.51
N LEU A 78 24.77 -11.47 -21.98
CA LEU A 78 24.94 -12.45 -23.06
C LEU A 78 25.22 -11.82 -24.42
N HIS A 79 24.68 -10.62 -24.69
CA HIS A 79 25.02 -9.90 -25.92
C HIS A 79 26.44 -9.34 -25.90
N LYS A 80 26.99 -9.06 -24.71
CA LYS A 80 28.31 -8.45 -24.54
C LYS A 80 29.47 -9.46 -24.63
N TYR A 81 29.24 -10.74 -24.30
CA TYR A 81 30.28 -11.77 -24.18
C TYR A 81 29.89 -13.04 -24.92
#